data_AF-A0A416UPJ0-F1
#
_entry.id   AF-A0A416UPJ0-F1
#
_cell.length_a   1.000
_cell.length_b   1.000
_cell.length_c   1.000
_cell.angle_alpha   90.00
_cell.angle_beta   90.00
_cell.angle_gamma   90.00
#
_symmetry.space_group_name_H-M   'P 1'
#
loop_
_entity.id
_entity.type
_entity.pdbx_description
1 polymer ?
#
loop_
_entity_poly.entity_id
_entity_poly.type
_entity_poly.pdbx_seq_one_letter_code
_entity_poly.pdbx_strand_id
1 'polypeptide(L)'
;MNIYDRMMAIGTKMTEMDASTYQGAFIGKISYMAEKEQAGQADSIRYEFGAVKENAFMYILPILGYVDGVETPVEKFTVTLVKPSDKEKELKRVEAASYDNAEEFHTFSKEEVYSFSKETGDQNKIHLTDHPVVQGMLLLRTAAVKSEDVSRIDVKFVEPSYAEEELKWAFDGRDHVLFADGYVKATFRIK
;
A
#
# COMPACT_ATOMS: atom_id res chain seq x y z
N MET A 1 -5.91 11.02 -15.40
CA MET A 1 -6.67 10.42 -14.27
C MET A 1 -6.02 10.82 -12.94
N ASN A 2 -6.77 11.16 -11.89
CA ASN A 2 -6.16 11.64 -10.63
C ASN A 2 -5.51 10.49 -9.83
N ILE A 3 -4.69 10.79 -8.81
CA ILE A 3 -3.99 9.77 -8.01
C ILE A 3 -4.94 8.88 -7.19
N TYR A 4 -6.07 9.43 -6.73
CA TYR A 4 -7.09 8.67 -5.99
C TYR A 4 -7.64 7.55 -6.86
N ASP A 5 -8.14 7.88 -8.05
CA ASP A 5 -8.77 6.93 -8.98
C ASP A 5 -7.78 5.83 -9.41
N ARG A 6 -6.51 6.21 -9.63
CA ARG A 6 -5.43 5.26 -9.92
C ARG A 6 -5.19 4.27 -8.78
N MET A 7 -5.06 4.76 -7.55
CA MET A 7 -4.85 3.89 -6.38
C MET A 7 -6.06 2.97 -6.16
N MET A 8 -7.28 3.45 -6.39
CA MET A 8 -8.49 2.64 -6.34
C MET A 8 -8.49 1.54 -7.40
N ALA A 9 -8.22 1.87 -8.67
CA ALA A 9 -8.17 0.90 -9.76
C ALA A 9 -7.12 -0.19 -9.54
N ILE A 10 -5.94 0.18 -9.03
CA ILE A 10 -4.89 -0.77 -8.66
C ILE A 10 -5.33 -1.64 -7.48
N GLY A 11 -5.94 -1.04 -6.45
CA GLY A 11 -6.47 -1.77 -5.29
C GLY A 11 -7.50 -2.82 -5.69
N THR A 12 -8.44 -2.46 -6.58
CA THR A 12 -9.39 -3.40 -7.17
C THR A 12 -8.67 -4.49 -7.97
N LYS A 13 -7.69 -4.14 -8.80
CA LYS A 13 -6.92 -5.13 -9.56
C LYS A 13 -6.23 -6.16 -8.69
N MET A 14 -5.72 -5.76 -7.51
CA MET A 14 -5.10 -6.70 -6.56
C MET A 14 -6.06 -7.79 -6.07
N THR A 15 -7.37 -7.53 -6.04
CA THR A 15 -8.38 -8.53 -5.60
C THR A 15 -8.59 -9.66 -6.60
N GLU A 16 -8.15 -9.49 -7.85
CA GLU A 16 -8.15 -10.54 -8.87
C GLU A 16 -7.00 -11.53 -8.69
N MET A 17 -6.06 -11.26 -7.77
CA MET A 17 -4.98 -12.19 -7.46
C MET A 17 -5.53 -13.48 -6.85
N ASP A 18 -4.95 -14.61 -7.25
CA ASP A 18 -5.29 -15.90 -6.65
C ASP A 18 -4.79 -15.97 -5.20
N ALA A 19 -5.69 -15.70 -4.25
CA ALA A 19 -5.40 -15.72 -2.83
C ALA A 19 -4.91 -17.09 -2.32
N SER A 20 -5.26 -18.19 -3.01
CA SER A 20 -4.83 -19.53 -2.61
C SER A 20 -3.32 -19.74 -2.81
N THR A 21 -2.75 -19.15 -3.86
CA THR A 21 -1.30 -19.19 -4.14
C THR A 21 -0.47 -18.45 -3.09
N TYR A 22 -1.04 -17.44 -2.43
CA TYR A 22 -0.32 -16.56 -1.50
C TYR A 22 -0.75 -16.73 -0.04
N GLN A 23 -1.40 -17.84 0.28
CA GLN A 23 -1.92 -18.08 1.62
C GLN A 23 -0.83 -17.97 2.69
N GLY A 24 -1.10 -17.19 3.74
CA GLY A 24 -0.17 -16.94 4.85
C GLY A 24 0.97 -15.95 4.53
N ALA A 25 1.09 -15.48 3.28
CA ALA A 25 2.01 -14.39 2.97
C ALA A 25 1.44 -13.05 3.42
N PHE A 26 2.31 -12.10 3.76
CA PHE A 26 1.92 -10.75 4.13
C PHE A 26 2.62 -9.71 3.25
N ILE A 27 2.01 -8.55 3.05
CA ILE A 27 2.61 -7.46 2.28
C ILE A 27 3.75 -6.84 3.09
N GLY A 28 4.99 -7.00 2.63
CA GLY A 28 6.15 -6.36 3.25
C GLY A 28 6.49 -5.01 2.61
N LYS A 29 6.27 -4.87 1.31
CA LYS A 29 6.57 -3.64 0.56
C LYS A 29 5.59 -3.44 -0.59
N ILE A 30 5.20 -2.20 -0.84
CA ILE A 30 4.60 -1.78 -2.10
C ILE A 30 5.49 -0.71 -2.74
N SER A 31 5.63 -0.75 -4.07
CA SER A 31 6.32 0.27 -4.86
C SER A 31 5.44 0.68 -6.03
N TYR A 32 5.11 1.96 -6.10
CA TYR A 32 4.37 2.58 -7.20
C TYR A 32 5.32 3.51 -7.96
N MET A 33 5.26 3.46 -9.28
CA MET A 33 5.98 4.34 -10.20
C MET A 33 5.07 4.70 -11.37
N ALA A 34 5.08 5.97 -11.78
CA ALA A 34 4.32 6.47 -12.92
C ALA A 34 5.15 7.43 -13.78
N GLU A 35 4.98 7.34 -15.09
CA GLU A 35 5.41 8.38 -16.03
C GLU A 35 4.41 9.53 -15.98
N LYS A 36 4.80 10.63 -15.31
CA LYS A 36 3.91 11.74 -14.94
C LYS A 36 3.07 12.28 -16.11
N GLU A 37 3.72 12.57 -17.24
CA GLU A 37 3.05 13.20 -18.38
C GLU A 37 1.99 12.28 -18.99
N GLN A 38 2.36 11.03 -19.29
CA GLN A 38 1.47 10.08 -19.96
C GLN A 38 0.35 9.60 -19.04
N ALA A 39 0.66 9.28 -17.78
CA ALA A 39 -0.34 8.81 -16.82
C ALA A 39 -1.27 9.94 -16.33
N GLY A 40 -0.73 11.15 -16.13
CA GLY A 40 -1.50 12.31 -15.67
C GLY A 40 -2.54 12.77 -16.70
N GLN A 41 -2.18 12.75 -17.99
CA GLN A 41 -3.02 13.17 -19.10
C GLN A 41 -3.96 12.07 -19.62
N ALA A 42 -3.77 10.82 -19.20
CA ALA A 42 -4.61 9.71 -19.64
C ALA A 42 -6.05 9.84 -19.14
N ASP A 43 -7.01 9.65 -20.04
CA ASP A 43 -8.44 9.54 -19.70
C ASP A 43 -8.74 8.22 -18.96
N SER A 44 -8.01 7.16 -19.29
CA SER A 44 -8.11 5.85 -18.62
C SER A 44 -6.78 5.11 -18.66
N ILE A 45 -6.57 4.24 -17.67
CA ILE A 45 -5.41 3.34 -17.60
C ILE A 45 -5.93 1.92 -17.41
N ARG A 46 -5.44 0.99 -18.25
CA ARG A 46 -5.78 -0.43 -18.19
C ARG A 46 -4.68 -1.17 -17.42
N TYR A 47 -5.06 -1.93 -16.40
CA TYR A 47 -4.11 -2.63 -15.54
C TYR A 47 -4.05 -4.13 -15.84
N GLU A 48 -2.84 -4.65 -15.95
CA GLU A 48 -2.54 -6.07 -16.17
C GLU A 48 -1.53 -6.58 -15.14
N PHE A 49 -1.58 -7.88 -14.82
CA PHE A 49 -0.51 -8.50 -14.04
C PHE A 49 0.72 -8.73 -14.93
N GLY A 50 1.88 -8.29 -14.49
CA GLY A 50 3.15 -8.63 -15.12
C GLY A 50 3.69 -9.99 -14.63
N ALA A 51 4.86 -10.37 -15.14
CA ALA A 51 5.52 -11.60 -14.74
C ALA A 51 5.89 -11.60 -13.25
N VAL A 52 5.34 -12.57 -12.50
CA VAL A 52 5.63 -12.77 -11.08
C VAL A 52 7.04 -13.33 -10.94
N LYS A 53 7.82 -12.75 -10.01
CA LYS A 53 9.10 -13.33 -9.58
C LYS A 53 8.93 -13.92 -8.19
N GLU A 54 9.56 -15.06 -7.96
CA GLU A 54 9.46 -15.79 -6.71
C GLU A 54 10.83 -16.29 -6.27
N ASN A 55 11.06 -16.33 -4.97
CA ASN A 55 12.16 -17.05 -4.36
C ASN A 55 11.70 -17.75 -3.07
N ALA A 56 12.63 -18.32 -2.30
CA ALA A 56 12.31 -19.02 -1.06
C ALA A 56 11.63 -18.15 0.01
N PHE A 57 11.75 -16.83 -0.06
CA PHE A 57 11.32 -15.90 0.99
C PHE A 57 10.16 -14.99 0.58
N MET A 58 9.95 -14.75 -0.72
CA MET A 58 8.98 -13.77 -1.18
C MET A 58 8.47 -13.99 -2.60
N TYR A 59 7.31 -13.37 -2.86
CA TYR A 59 6.75 -13.12 -4.19
C TYR A 59 6.88 -11.63 -4.52
N ILE A 60 7.21 -11.32 -5.76
CA ILE A 60 7.25 -9.97 -6.32
C ILE A 60 6.26 -9.92 -7.47
N LEU A 61 5.16 -9.19 -7.26
CA LEU A 61 4.02 -9.15 -8.15
C LEU A 61 3.90 -7.75 -8.77
N PRO A 62 4.29 -7.58 -10.04
CA PRO A 62 4.05 -6.34 -10.75
C PRO A 62 2.62 -6.29 -11.30
N ILE A 63 1.99 -5.13 -11.17
CA ILE A 63 0.79 -4.70 -11.91
C ILE A 63 1.25 -3.55 -12.80
N LEU A 64 0.96 -3.64 -14.09
CA LEU A 64 1.40 -2.74 -15.14
C LEU A 64 0.19 -1.96 -15.67
N GLY A 65 0.30 -0.64 -15.71
CA GLY A 65 -0.73 0.25 -16.24
C GLY A 65 -0.39 0.72 -17.65
N TYR A 66 -1.32 0.55 -18.57
CA TYR A 66 -1.18 0.90 -19.99
C TYR A 66 -2.21 1.96 -20.39
N VAL A 67 -1.77 2.88 -21.25
CA VAL A 67 -2.62 3.87 -21.91
C VAL A 67 -2.77 3.46 -23.37
N ASP A 68 -3.94 3.67 -23.94
CA ASP A 68 -4.20 3.30 -25.33
C ASP A 68 -3.23 4.03 -26.28
N GLY A 69 -2.71 3.30 -27.26
CA GLY A 69 -1.67 3.79 -28.17
C GLY A 69 -0.25 3.90 -27.60
N VAL A 70 0.00 3.55 -26.33
CA VAL A 70 1.35 3.51 -25.73
C VAL A 70 1.79 2.06 -25.54
N GLU A 71 2.89 1.67 -26.19
CA GLU A 71 3.39 0.28 -26.15
C GLU A 71 3.99 -0.11 -24.79
N THR A 72 4.62 0.83 -24.10
CA THR A 72 5.25 0.60 -22.79
C THR A 72 4.31 0.94 -21.65
N PRO A 73 4.38 0.21 -20.51
CA PRO A 73 3.56 0.55 -19.35
C PRO A 73 3.94 1.91 -18.80
N VAL A 74 2.96 2.80 -18.67
CA VAL A 74 3.12 4.15 -18.10
C VAL A 74 3.10 4.12 -16.58
N GLU A 75 2.60 3.04 -15.99
CA GLU A 75 2.59 2.80 -14.55
C GLU A 75 3.10 1.41 -14.22
N LYS A 76 3.80 1.33 -13.09
CA LYS A 76 4.22 0.08 -12.49
C LYS A 76 3.97 0.12 -11.00
N PHE A 77 3.14 -0.81 -10.56
CA PHE A 77 2.88 -1.07 -9.16
C PHE A 77 3.46 -2.44 -8.81
N THR A 78 4.22 -2.56 -7.73
CA THR A 78 4.90 -3.80 -7.36
C THR A 78 4.58 -4.12 -5.91
N VAL A 79 3.90 -5.24 -5.70
CA VAL A 79 3.63 -5.80 -4.37
C VAL A 79 4.70 -6.83 -4.06
N THR A 80 5.34 -6.69 -2.91
CA THR A 80 6.26 -7.70 -2.38
C THR A 80 5.56 -8.40 -1.23
N LEU A 81 5.19 -9.66 -1.45
CA LEU A 81 4.63 -10.53 -0.41
C LEU A 81 5.76 -11.36 0.22
N VAL A 82 5.86 -11.33 1.54
CA VAL A 82 6.80 -12.14 2.30
C VAL A 82 6.11 -13.45 2.67
N LYS A 83 6.75 -14.58 2.34
CA LYS A 83 6.23 -15.91 2.65
C LYS A 83 6.27 -16.16 4.17
N PRO A 84 5.31 -16.93 4.71
CA PRO A 84 5.38 -17.36 6.10
C PRO A 84 6.65 -18.20 6.30
N SER A 85 7.31 -18.04 7.45
CA SER A 85 8.41 -18.92 7.86
C SER A 85 7.96 -19.85 8.97
N ASP A 86 8.45 -21.09 8.97
CA ASP A 86 8.14 -22.10 10.01
C ASP A 86 8.55 -21.70 11.43
N LYS A 87 9.41 -20.66 11.55
CA LYS A 87 9.71 -20.03 12.83
C LYS A 87 8.68 -18.93 13.03
N GLU A 88 7.83 -19.07 14.05
CA GLU A 88 7.08 -17.95 14.60
C GLU A 88 8.08 -16.84 14.93
N LYS A 89 8.16 -15.86 14.05
CA LYS A 89 8.88 -14.63 14.33
C LYS A 89 7.88 -13.74 15.02
N GLU A 90 8.10 -13.47 16.31
CA GLU A 90 7.47 -12.33 16.95
C GLU A 90 7.64 -11.12 16.01
N LEU A 91 6.53 -10.40 15.77
CA LEU A 91 6.56 -9.14 15.06
C LEU A 91 7.54 -8.23 15.80
N LYS A 92 8.71 -8.00 15.21
CA LYS A 92 9.70 -7.06 15.76
C LYS A 92 9.13 -5.66 15.61
N ARG A 93 8.55 -5.17 16.71
CA ARG A 93 8.13 -3.78 16.82
C ARG A 93 9.36 -2.89 16.76
N VAL A 94 9.24 -1.76 16.07
CA VAL A 94 10.30 -0.77 15.94
C VAL A 94 9.83 0.48 16.65
N GLU A 95 10.55 0.90 17.68
CA GLU A 95 10.23 2.14 18.40
C GLU A 95 10.36 3.35 17.44
N ALA A 96 9.38 4.23 17.50
CA ALA A 96 9.42 5.49 16.77
C ALA A 96 10.39 6.46 17.47
N ALA A 97 11.16 7.21 16.68
CA ALA A 97 11.96 8.29 17.22
C ALA A 97 11.06 9.44 17.72
N SER A 98 11.64 10.36 18.50
CA SER A 98 10.97 11.65 18.77
C SER A 98 11.08 12.54 17.54
N TYR A 99 9.95 13.04 17.05
CA TYR A 99 9.88 13.89 15.87
C TYR A 99 9.24 15.24 16.23
N ASP A 100 9.99 16.33 16.09
CA ASP A 100 9.47 17.69 16.33
C ASP A 100 8.47 18.13 15.24
N ASN A 101 8.52 17.50 14.08
CA ASN A 101 7.66 17.73 12.92
C ASN A 101 6.56 16.66 12.77
N ALA A 102 6.19 15.98 13.85
CA ALA A 102 5.08 15.03 13.85
C ALA A 102 3.74 15.73 13.59
N GLU A 103 2.98 15.21 12.63
CA GLU A 103 1.63 15.69 12.33
C GLU A 103 0.63 14.52 12.25
N GLU A 104 -0.65 14.86 12.37
CA GLU A 104 -1.73 13.88 12.24
C GLU A 104 -1.79 13.32 10.82
N PHE A 105 -1.76 11.99 10.71
CA PHE A 105 -1.94 11.31 9.45
C PHE A 105 -3.43 11.12 9.17
N HIS A 106 -4.06 10.19 9.89
CA HIS A 106 -5.49 9.87 9.79
C HIS A 106 -5.87 8.88 10.89
N THR A 107 -7.07 9.00 11.44
CA THR A 107 -7.66 7.98 12.33
C THR A 107 -8.76 7.27 11.54
N PHE A 108 -8.49 6.07 11.05
CA PHE A 108 -9.46 5.32 10.24
C PHE A 108 -10.57 4.75 11.13
N SER A 109 -11.82 5.09 10.84
CA SER A 109 -12.98 4.41 11.42
C SER A 109 -13.11 2.97 10.90
N LYS A 110 -13.84 2.13 11.64
CA LYS A 110 -14.18 0.76 11.18
C LYS A 110 -15.00 0.81 9.90
N GLU A 111 -15.93 1.75 9.82
CA GLU A 111 -16.79 1.98 8.66
C GLU A 111 -15.98 2.34 7.41
N GLU A 112 -14.92 3.14 7.53
CA GLU A 112 -14.01 3.43 6.41
C GLU A 112 -13.29 2.16 5.92
N VAL A 113 -12.79 1.34 6.84
CA VAL A 113 -12.10 0.08 6.51
C VAL A 113 -13.04 -0.92 5.83
N TYR A 114 -14.29 -1.02 6.31
CA TYR A 114 -15.32 -1.87 5.71
C TYR A 114 -15.78 -1.33 4.36
N SER A 115 -15.95 -0.01 4.23
CA SER A 115 -16.37 0.64 2.99
C SER A 115 -15.31 0.44 1.91
N PHE A 116 -14.02 0.56 2.26
CA PHE A 116 -12.92 0.30 1.34
C PHE A 116 -12.89 -1.17 0.88
N SER A 117 -13.13 -2.11 1.79
CA SER A 117 -13.26 -3.55 1.47
C SER A 117 -14.37 -3.80 0.45
N LYS A 118 -15.51 -3.13 0.63
CA LYS A 118 -16.66 -3.22 -0.30
C LYS A 118 -16.37 -2.57 -1.65
N GLU A 119 -15.72 -1.43 -1.67
CA GLU A 119 -15.43 -0.64 -2.88
C GLU A 119 -14.38 -1.33 -3.77
N THR A 120 -13.34 -1.89 -3.15
CA THR A 120 -12.25 -2.57 -3.88
C THR A 120 -12.53 -4.05 -4.15
N GLY A 121 -13.40 -4.68 -3.36
CA GLY A 121 -13.61 -6.12 -3.37
C GLY A 121 -12.63 -6.91 -2.50
N ASP A 122 -11.79 -6.24 -1.70
CA ASP A 122 -10.91 -6.93 -0.74
C ASP A 122 -11.72 -7.52 0.42
N GLN A 123 -12.00 -8.82 0.34
CA GLN A 123 -12.78 -9.56 1.35
C GLN A 123 -11.91 -10.28 2.37
N ASN A 124 -10.64 -9.91 2.52
CA ASN A 124 -9.78 -10.54 3.51
C ASN A 124 -10.34 -10.29 4.93
N LYS A 125 -10.54 -11.38 5.67
CA LYS A 125 -11.24 -11.38 6.96
C LYS A 125 -10.56 -10.51 8.01
N ILE A 126 -9.25 -10.28 7.94
CA ILE A 126 -8.53 -9.43 8.91
C ILE A 126 -9.05 -7.98 8.91
N HIS A 127 -9.68 -7.55 7.81
CA HIS A 127 -10.26 -6.22 7.64
C HIS A 127 -11.74 -6.14 8.08
N LEU A 128 -12.37 -7.29 8.34
CA LEU A 128 -13.80 -7.45 8.59
C LEU A 128 -14.05 -8.05 9.98
N THR A 129 -13.28 -7.61 10.97
CA THR A 129 -13.40 -8.03 12.38
C THR A 129 -13.73 -6.85 13.28
N ASP A 130 -14.07 -7.10 14.56
CA ASP A 130 -14.34 -6.04 15.54
C ASP A 130 -13.13 -5.12 15.82
N HIS A 131 -11.91 -5.59 15.53
CA HIS A 131 -10.66 -4.83 15.60
C HIS A 131 -9.95 -4.92 14.24
N PRO A 132 -10.48 -4.24 13.22
CA PRO A 132 -10.05 -4.49 11.85
C PRO A 132 -8.67 -3.89 11.58
N VAL A 133 -7.83 -4.65 10.89
CA VAL A 133 -6.56 -4.17 10.35
C VAL A 133 -6.86 -3.24 9.17
N VAL A 134 -6.19 -2.10 9.06
CA VAL A 134 -6.32 -1.18 7.93
C VAL A 134 -5.62 -1.78 6.71
N GLN A 135 -6.26 -1.76 5.53
CA GLN A 135 -5.66 -2.28 4.30
C GLN A 135 -4.42 -1.46 3.93
N GLY A 136 -3.35 -2.13 3.50
CA GLY A 136 -2.14 -1.44 3.02
C GLY A 136 -2.43 -0.50 1.83
N MET A 137 -3.39 -0.86 0.98
CA MET A 137 -3.85 0.01 -0.13
C MET A 137 -4.61 1.24 0.35
N LEU A 138 -5.37 1.14 1.44
CA LEU A 138 -6.04 2.28 2.05
C LEU A 138 -5.01 3.26 2.64
N LEU A 139 -4.01 2.75 3.36
CA LEU A 139 -2.88 3.56 3.85
C LEU A 139 -2.14 4.27 2.70
N LEU A 140 -1.82 3.51 1.64
CA LEU A 140 -1.12 4.05 0.48
C LEU A 140 -1.92 5.14 -0.23
N ARG A 141 -3.22 4.92 -0.45
CA ARG A 141 -4.12 5.90 -1.07
C ARG A 141 -4.15 7.19 -0.25
N THR A 142 -4.33 7.08 1.07
CA THR A 142 -4.35 8.25 1.97
C THR A 142 -3.03 9.02 1.92
N ALA A 143 -1.89 8.33 1.94
CA ALA A 143 -0.59 8.96 1.80
C ALA A 143 -0.40 9.63 0.42
N ALA A 144 -0.82 8.96 -0.65
CA ALA A 144 -0.69 9.46 -2.02
C ALA A 144 -1.53 10.72 -2.27
N VAL A 145 -2.74 10.80 -1.72
CA VAL A 145 -3.63 11.96 -1.87
C VAL A 145 -3.14 13.17 -1.07
N LYS A 146 -2.39 12.96 0.02
CA LYS A 146 -1.74 14.04 0.78
C LYS A 146 -0.55 14.67 0.04
N SER A 147 -0.06 14.05 -1.04
CA SER A 147 1.12 14.53 -1.76
C SER A 147 0.75 15.10 -3.14
N GLU A 148 1.33 16.25 -3.46
CA GLU A 148 1.21 16.83 -4.80
C GLU A 148 2.15 16.11 -5.77
N ASP A 149 1.67 15.88 -7.00
CA ASP A 149 2.47 15.41 -8.13
C ASP A 149 3.31 14.13 -7.88
N VAL A 150 2.64 13.08 -7.39
CA VAL A 150 3.25 11.78 -7.11
C VAL A 150 3.63 11.03 -8.40
N SER A 151 4.94 10.85 -8.61
CA SER A 151 5.50 9.89 -9.59
C SER A 151 5.93 8.59 -8.96
N ARG A 152 6.26 8.59 -7.67
CA ARG A 152 6.77 7.39 -7.01
C ARG A 152 6.37 7.35 -5.55
N ILE A 153 5.94 6.16 -5.11
CA ILE A 153 5.79 5.85 -3.69
C ILE A 153 6.46 4.50 -3.42
N ASP A 154 7.41 4.44 -2.50
CA ASP A 154 7.85 3.18 -1.90
C ASP A 154 7.37 3.14 -0.46
N VAL A 155 6.48 2.19 -0.12
CA VAL A 155 6.06 1.94 1.26
C VAL A 155 6.59 0.60 1.75
N LYS A 156 7.12 0.59 2.97
CA LYS A 156 7.45 -0.65 3.71
C LYS A 156 6.55 -0.74 4.92
N PHE A 157 5.87 -1.87 5.08
CA PHE A 157 5.02 -2.14 6.23
C PHE A 157 5.84 -2.86 7.30
N VAL A 158 5.70 -2.40 8.55
CA VAL A 158 6.48 -2.88 9.71
C VAL A 158 5.55 -3.56 10.71
N GLU A 159 4.48 -2.88 11.10
CA GLU A 159 3.47 -3.35 12.05
C GLU A 159 2.08 -3.05 11.48
N PRO A 160 1.07 -3.92 11.70
CA PRO A 160 -0.31 -3.61 11.32
C PRO A 160 -0.81 -2.33 12.00
N SER A 161 -1.51 -1.50 11.24
CA SER A 161 -2.35 -0.43 11.76
C SER A 161 -3.77 -0.97 11.94
N TYR A 162 -4.43 -0.57 13.01
CA TYR A 162 -5.81 -0.94 13.30
C TYR A 162 -6.73 0.28 13.14
N ALA A 163 -8.01 0.03 12.84
CA ALA A 163 -9.00 1.10 12.92
C ALA A 163 -9.04 1.67 14.35
N GLU A 164 -9.42 2.95 14.44
CA GLU A 164 -9.48 3.75 15.66
C GLU A 164 -8.11 4.09 16.28
N GLU A 165 -6.99 3.61 15.71
CA GLU A 165 -5.65 4.09 16.08
C GLU A 165 -5.40 5.51 15.54
N GLU A 166 -4.90 6.39 16.40
CA GLU A 166 -4.42 7.71 16.02
C GLU A 166 -3.07 7.61 15.31
N LEU A 167 -3.09 7.52 13.98
CA LEU A 167 -1.87 7.47 13.20
C LEU A 167 -1.29 8.87 13.02
N LYS A 168 0.01 8.99 13.29
CA LYS A 168 0.81 10.18 13.03
C LYS A 168 1.88 9.85 12.03
N TRP A 169 2.36 10.86 11.33
CA TRP A 169 3.56 10.71 10.53
C TRP A 169 4.50 11.90 10.69
N ALA A 170 5.78 11.66 10.43
CA ALA A 170 6.81 12.67 10.48
C ALA A 170 7.82 12.42 9.36
N PHE A 171 8.50 13.48 8.91
CA PHE A 171 9.57 13.34 7.92
C PHE A 171 10.93 13.26 8.63
N ASP A 172 11.68 12.18 8.40
CA ASP A 172 12.97 11.93 9.07
C ASP A 172 14.19 12.51 8.31
N GLY A 173 13.94 13.31 7.27
CA GLY A 173 14.96 13.80 6.34
C GLY A 173 15.09 12.96 5.07
N ARG A 174 14.47 11.77 5.02
CA ARG A 174 14.50 10.87 3.87
C ARG A 174 13.14 10.27 3.52
N ASP A 175 12.43 9.77 4.53
CA ASP A 175 11.17 9.05 4.41
C ASP A 175 10.13 9.68 5.37
N HIS A 176 8.86 9.60 5.01
CA HIS A 176 7.76 9.81 5.95
C HIS A 176 7.56 8.55 6.78
N VAL A 177 7.73 8.65 8.08
CA VAL A 177 7.56 7.55 9.03
C VAL A 177 6.16 7.63 9.62
N LEU A 178 5.34 6.61 9.40
CA LEU A 178 4.01 6.45 9.99
C LEU A 178 4.14 5.67 11.30
N PHE A 179 3.58 6.19 12.38
CA PHE A 179 3.68 5.59 13.71
C PHE A 179 2.41 5.82 14.54
N ALA A 180 2.19 4.92 15.50
CA ALA A 180 1.18 5.03 16.55
C ALA A 180 1.67 4.29 17.80
N ASP A 181 1.22 4.75 18.97
CA ASP A 181 1.56 4.17 20.28
C ASP A 181 3.08 4.02 20.54
N GLY A 182 3.89 4.90 19.94
CA GLY A 182 5.34 4.87 20.06
C GLY A 182 6.05 3.88 19.14
N TYR A 183 5.35 3.24 18.19
CA TYR A 183 5.92 2.26 17.27
C TYR A 183 5.67 2.61 15.80
N VAL A 184 6.66 2.29 14.97
CA VAL A 184 6.59 2.46 13.51
C VAL A 184 5.64 1.43 12.91
N LYS A 185 4.64 1.92 12.18
CA LYS A 185 3.69 1.12 11.41
C LYS A 185 4.17 0.94 9.97
N ALA A 186 4.65 2.00 9.34
CA ALA A 186 5.17 1.97 7.97
C ALA A 186 6.14 3.12 7.68
N THR A 187 6.94 2.99 6.62
CA THR A 187 7.78 4.08 6.10
C THR A 187 7.47 4.32 4.63
N PHE A 188 7.21 5.56 4.25
CA PHE A 188 6.86 6.00 2.90
C PHE A 188 7.97 6.88 2.32
N ARG A 189 8.44 6.54 1.13
CA ARG A 189 9.25 7.44 0.30
C ARG A 189 8.41 7.93 -0.87
N ILE A 190 8.10 9.22 -0.88
CA ILE A 190 7.24 9.84 -1.89
C ILE A 190 8.08 10.81 -2.75
N LYS A 191 7.89 10.80 -4.07
CA LYS A 191 8.55 11.70 -5.04
C LYS A 191 7.64 12.10 -6.19
#